data_AF-A0A8J8H1F7-F1
#
_entry.id   AF-A0A8J8H1F7-F1
#
_cell.length_a   1.000
_cell.length_b   1.000
_cell.length_c   1.000
_cell.angle_alpha   90.00
_cell.angle_beta   90.00
_cell.angle_gamma   90.00
#
_symmetry.space_group_name_H-M   'P 1'
#
loop_
_entity.id
_entity.type
_entity.pdbx_description
1 polymer ?
#
loop_
_entity_poly.entity_id
_entity_poly.type
_entity_poly.pdbx_seq_one_letter_code
_entity_poly.pdbx_strand_id
1 'polypeptide(L)'
;MQDTSAAAALVAGGSDALTTAADETAATAAGLLGDFLATGTLTAYDEAVSSLSRVRNLAKLTQMAHPDAEVRATAATVQQDIDKRLTEISLDPAVYQTLAGLDLSGEDAATRHWVGRVLRDMRLAGVDRDDETRARVRALQDELTATGQAFERAIASSTRTAELPPSALDGLPEDYVAAHPAG
;
A
#
# COMPACT_ATOMS: atom_id res chain seq x y z
N MET A 1 -11.82 8.49 -32.27
CA MET A 1 -10.76 8.84 -31.30
C MET A 1 -10.96 7.85 -30.16
N GLN A 2 -10.08 6.87 -30.03
CA GLN A 2 -10.26 5.75 -29.10
C GLN A 2 -10.27 6.30 -27.67
N ASP A 3 -11.22 5.84 -26.85
CA ASP A 3 -11.18 6.10 -25.40
C ASP A 3 -9.81 5.68 -24.88
N THR A 4 -9.06 6.66 -24.41
CA THR A 4 -7.81 6.42 -23.69
C THR A 4 -8.16 5.50 -22.54
N SER A 5 -7.60 4.28 -22.54
CA SER A 5 -7.77 3.32 -21.44
C SER A 5 -7.57 4.05 -20.10
N ALA A 6 -8.41 3.76 -19.10
CA ALA A 6 -8.27 4.33 -17.76
C ALA A 6 -6.81 4.21 -17.26
N ALA A 7 -6.13 3.10 -17.57
CA ALA A 7 -4.72 2.92 -17.24
C ALA A 7 -3.77 3.93 -17.93
N ALA A 8 -4.05 4.31 -19.17
CA ALA A 8 -3.28 5.34 -19.89
C ALA A 8 -3.62 6.74 -19.37
N ALA A 9 -4.87 7.02 -18.98
CA ALA A 9 -5.25 8.27 -18.33
C ALA A 9 -4.61 8.42 -16.93
N LEU A 10 -4.46 7.32 -16.19
CA LEU A 10 -3.82 7.26 -14.87
C LEU A 10 -2.31 7.53 -14.89
N VAL A 11 -1.62 7.18 -15.99
CA VAL A 11 -0.16 7.30 -16.09
C VAL A 11 0.29 8.53 -16.89
N ALA A 12 -0.47 8.92 -17.92
CA ALA A 12 -0.13 10.02 -18.81
C ALA A 12 -1.04 11.25 -18.65
N GLY A 13 -2.09 11.16 -17.83
CA GLY A 13 -2.98 12.28 -17.53
C GLY A 13 -2.44 13.21 -16.45
N GLY A 14 -3.06 14.39 -16.33
CA GLY A 14 -2.79 15.33 -15.24
C GLY A 14 -3.50 14.95 -13.92
N SER A 15 -3.29 15.76 -12.89
CA SER A 15 -3.86 15.57 -11.53
C SER A 15 -5.37 15.29 -11.54
N ASP A 16 -6.14 16.01 -12.35
CA ASP A 16 -7.60 15.86 -12.43
C ASP A 16 -8.00 14.48 -12.95
N ALA A 17 -7.40 14.05 -14.06
CA ALA A 17 -7.70 12.74 -14.66
C ALA A 17 -7.36 11.58 -13.71
N LEU A 18 -6.25 11.71 -12.99
CA LEU A 18 -5.83 10.74 -11.99
C LEU A 18 -6.83 10.66 -10.83
N THR A 19 -7.29 11.80 -10.32
CA THR A 19 -8.26 11.88 -9.23
C THR A 19 -9.62 11.33 -9.65
N THR A 20 -10.14 11.75 -10.81
CA THR A 20 -11.40 11.24 -11.36
C THR A 20 -11.38 9.72 -11.53
N ALA A 21 -10.32 9.16 -12.13
CA ALA A 21 -10.22 7.72 -12.32
C ALA A 21 -10.17 6.95 -10.98
N ALA A 22 -9.53 7.52 -9.96
CA ALA A 22 -9.50 6.94 -8.63
C ALA A 22 -10.88 6.97 -7.96
N ASP A 23 -11.61 8.08 -8.04
CA ASP A 23 -12.94 8.24 -7.48
C ASP A 23 -13.97 7.31 -8.14
N GLU A 24 -13.95 7.21 -9.47
CA GLU A 24 -14.82 6.30 -10.23
C GLU A 24 -14.55 4.84 -9.90
N THR A 25 -13.27 4.47 -9.78
CA THR A 25 -12.86 3.13 -9.36
C THR A 25 -13.32 2.84 -7.93
N ALA A 26 -13.16 3.81 -7.02
CA ALA A 26 -13.61 3.65 -5.64
C ALA A 26 -15.13 3.49 -5.54
N ALA A 27 -15.90 4.22 -6.34
CA ALA A 27 -17.35 4.09 -6.39
C ALA A 27 -17.78 2.73 -6.96
N THR A 28 -17.13 2.27 -8.02
CA THR A 28 -17.39 0.95 -8.62
C THR A 28 -17.03 -0.18 -7.66
N ALA A 29 -15.87 -0.10 -7.02
CA ALA A 29 -15.44 -1.07 -6.01
C ALA A 29 -16.42 -1.13 -4.84
N ALA A 30 -16.94 0.01 -4.37
CA ALA A 30 -17.95 0.05 -3.31
C ALA A 30 -19.26 -0.64 -3.71
N GLY A 31 -19.71 -0.45 -4.96
CA GLY A 31 -20.89 -1.14 -5.50
C GLY A 31 -20.69 -2.66 -5.54
N LEU A 32 -19.57 -3.11 -6.10
CA LEU A 32 -19.19 -4.52 -6.15
C LEU A 32 -19.05 -5.15 -4.75
N LEU A 33 -18.50 -4.41 -3.78
CA LEU A 33 -18.42 -4.86 -2.40
C LEU A 33 -19.80 -5.00 -1.76
N GLY A 34 -20.73 -4.08 -2.06
CA GLY A 34 -22.13 -4.17 -1.64
C GLY A 34 -22.82 -5.42 -2.20
N ASP A 35 -22.63 -5.70 -3.49
CA ASP A 35 -23.14 -6.91 -4.15
C ASP A 35 -22.54 -8.18 -3.52
N PHE A 36 -21.23 -8.18 -3.24
CA PHE A 36 -20.58 -9.27 -2.53
C PHE A 36 -21.20 -9.49 -1.15
N LEU A 37 -21.38 -8.45 -0.36
CA LEU A 37 -21.97 -8.55 0.98
C LEU A 37 -23.42 -9.05 0.94
N ALA A 38 -24.18 -8.70 -0.11
CA ALA A 38 -25.57 -9.13 -0.26
C ALA A 38 -25.71 -10.58 -0.77
N THR A 39 -24.79 -11.03 -1.62
CA THR A 39 -24.96 -12.28 -2.40
C THR A 39 -23.92 -13.35 -2.12
N GLY A 40 -22.78 -13.01 -1.53
CA GLY A 40 -21.62 -13.89 -1.41
C GLY A 40 -20.89 -14.13 -2.74
N THR A 41 -21.16 -13.34 -3.80
CA THR A 41 -20.54 -13.54 -5.11
C THR A 41 -19.05 -13.22 -5.06
N LEU A 42 -18.21 -14.26 -5.07
CA LEU A 42 -16.76 -14.13 -4.89
C LEU A 42 -16.09 -13.27 -5.98
N THR A 43 -16.58 -13.33 -7.22
CA THR A 43 -16.08 -12.47 -8.32
C THR A 43 -16.30 -10.98 -8.04
N ALA A 44 -17.40 -10.61 -7.37
CA ALA A 44 -17.64 -9.21 -7.03
C ALA A 44 -16.61 -8.69 -5.99
N TYR A 45 -16.26 -9.54 -5.01
CA TYR A 45 -15.17 -9.24 -4.08
C TYR A 45 -13.82 -9.11 -4.80
N ASP A 46 -13.49 -10.07 -5.67
CA ASP A 46 -12.23 -10.05 -6.42
C ASP A 46 -12.09 -8.79 -7.30
N GLU A 47 -13.13 -8.45 -8.05
CA GLU A 47 -13.12 -7.27 -8.92
C GLU A 47 -13.06 -5.96 -8.13
N ALA A 48 -13.72 -5.88 -6.97
CA ALA A 48 -13.61 -4.72 -6.09
C ALA A 48 -12.17 -4.53 -5.58
N VAL A 49 -11.54 -5.58 -5.07
CA VAL A 49 -10.17 -5.51 -4.51
C VAL A 49 -9.13 -5.33 -5.61
N SER A 50 -9.28 -6.01 -6.75
CA SER A 50 -8.33 -5.95 -7.87
C SER A 50 -8.35 -4.58 -8.56
N SER A 51 -9.52 -3.96 -8.71
CA SER A 51 -9.66 -2.62 -9.29
C SER A 51 -8.99 -1.54 -8.45
N LEU A 52 -9.22 -1.54 -7.14
CA LEU A 52 -8.51 -0.69 -6.19
C LEU A 52 -7.00 -0.93 -6.26
N SER A 53 -6.56 -2.19 -6.22
CA SER A 53 -5.13 -2.54 -6.27
C SER A 53 -4.44 -2.06 -7.55
N ARG A 54 -5.15 -2.06 -8.68
CA ARG A 54 -4.66 -1.57 -9.97
C ARG A 54 -4.41 -0.06 -9.93
N VAL A 55 -5.37 0.72 -9.45
CA VAL A 55 -5.22 2.18 -9.30
C VAL A 55 -4.09 2.52 -8.34
N ARG A 56 -4.03 1.85 -7.19
CA ARG A 56 -2.95 1.98 -6.21
C ARG A 56 -1.56 1.76 -6.81
N ASN A 57 -1.40 0.69 -7.61
CA ASN A 57 -0.12 0.39 -8.27
C ASN A 57 0.26 1.44 -9.32
N LEU A 58 -0.71 1.91 -10.11
CA LEU A 58 -0.48 2.96 -11.10
C LEU A 58 -0.12 4.30 -10.44
N ALA A 59 -0.86 4.69 -9.38
CA ALA A 59 -0.56 5.87 -8.59
C ALA A 59 0.85 5.80 -7.98
N LYS A 60 1.25 4.63 -7.47
CA LYS A 60 2.62 4.44 -6.97
C LYS A 60 3.68 4.65 -8.05
N LEU A 61 3.45 4.11 -9.25
CA LEU A 61 4.36 4.31 -10.38
C LEU A 61 4.43 5.78 -10.79
N THR A 62 3.29 6.46 -10.91
CA THR A 62 3.19 7.88 -11.26
C THR A 62 3.93 8.74 -10.23
N GLN A 63 3.76 8.46 -8.93
CA GLN A 63 4.50 9.14 -7.85
C GLN A 63 6.03 9.04 -8.02
N MET A 64 6.54 7.94 -8.53
CA MET A 64 7.99 7.69 -8.63
C MET A 64 8.62 8.25 -9.91
N ALA A 65 7.86 8.30 -11.02
CA ALA A 65 8.43 8.47 -12.36
C ALA A 65 7.87 9.65 -13.17
N HIS A 66 6.73 10.23 -12.76
CA HIS A 66 6.13 11.31 -13.55
C HIS A 66 7.00 12.58 -13.55
N PRO A 67 7.20 13.28 -14.68
CA PRO A 67 8.08 14.45 -14.75
C PRO A 67 7.55 15.65 -13.94
N ASP A 68 6.23 15.84 -13.93
CA ASP A 68 5.57 16.91 -13.18
C ASP A 68 5.49 16.61 -11.67
N ALA A 69 5.95 17.55 -10.83
CA ALA A 69 5.96 17.43 -9.39
C ALA A 69 4.55 17.46 -8.75
N GLU A 70 3.62 18.22 -9.34
CA GLU A 70 2.24 18.31 -8.85
C GLU A 70 1.52 16.98 -9.05
N VAL A 71 1.66 16.38 -10.23
CA VAL A 71 1.09 15.06 -10.54
C VAL A 71 1.67 13.98 -9.63
N ARG A 72 2.98 14.02 -9.32
CA ARG A 72 3.58 13.10 -8.33
C ARG A 72 2.95 13.26 -6.93
N ALA A 73 2.69 14.49 -6.50
CA ALA A 73 2.05 14.76 -5.22
C ALA A 73 0.60 14.26 -5.18
N THR A 74 -0.19 14.54 -6.22
CA THR A 74 -1.56 14.01 -6.38
C THR A 74 -1.56 12.49 -6.36
N ALA A 75 -0.62 11.85 -7.05
CA ALA A 75 -0.51 10.39 -7.06
C ALA A 75 -0.18 9.80 -5.68
N ALA A 76 0.62 10.49 -4.88
CA ALA A 76 0.88 10.08 -3.50
C ALA A 76 -0.41 10.09 -2.66
N THR A 77 -1.22 11.15 -2.79
CA THR A 77 -2.53 11.27 -2.10
C THR A 77 -3.48 10.17 -2.55
N VAL A 78 -3.64 9.97 -3.86
CA VAL A 78 -4.50 8.90 -4.41
C VAL A 78 -4.06 7.52 -3.90
N GLN A 79 -2.76 7.23 -3.91
CA GLN A 79 -2.25 5.96 -3.39
C GLN A 79 -2.62 5.78 -1.91
N GLN A 80 -2.43 6.82 -1.09
CA GLN A 80 -2.77 6.79 0.34
C GLN A 80 -4.26 6.57 0.58
N ASP A 81 -5.13 7.21 -0.18
CA ASP A 81 -6.58 7.07 -0.06
C ASP A 81 -7.05 5.65 -0.44
N ILE A 82 -6.47 5.07 -1.50
CA ILE A 82 -6.77 3.70 -1.89
C ILE A 82 -6.20 2.68 -0.89
N ASP A 83 -4.99 2.90 -0.37
CA ASP A 83 -4.40 2.07 0.69
C ASP A 83 -5.29 2.05 1.94
N LYS A 84 -5.87 3.21 2.32
CA LYS A 84 -6.82 3.32 3.42
C LYS A 84 -8.07 2.47 3.16
N ARG A 85 -8.67 2.56 1.98
CA ARG A 85 -9.86 1.77 1.60
C ARG A 85 -9.59 0.26 1.63
N LEU A 86 -8.47 -0.19 1.07
CA LEU A 86 -8.07 -1.60 1.10
C LEU A 86 -7.87 -2.09 2.55
N THR A 87 -7.32 -1.23 3.41
CA THR A 87 -7.18 -1.52 4.84
C THR A 87 -8.55 -1.66 5.51
N GLU A 88 -9.48 -0.74 5.25
CA GLU A 88 -10.86 -0.80 5.76
C GLU A 88 -11.54 -2.10 5.34
N ILE A 89 -11.43 -2.52 4.07
CA ILE A 89 -11.97 -3.79 3.57
C ILE A 89 -11.36 -4.99 4.31
N SER A 90 -10.04 -4.99 4.51
CA SER A 90 -9.34 -6.09 5.19
C SER A 90 -9.69 -6.22 6.68
N LEU A 91 -10.20 -5.14 7.28
CA LEU A 91 -10.58 -5.05 8.69
C LEU A 91 -12.10 -5.12 8.91
N ASP A 92 -12.90 -5.26 7.85
CA ASP A 92 -14.35 -5.28 7.93
C ASP A 92 -14.87 -6.67 8.40
N PRO A 93 -15.52 -6.75 9.57
CA PRO A 93 -16.10 -8.00 10.05
C PRO A 93 -17.15 -8.58 9.09
N ALA A 94 -17.95 -7.76 8.43
CA ALA A 94 -18.98 -8.24 7.51
C ALA A 94 -18.34 -8.93 6.29
N VAL A 95 -17.29 -8.33 5.71
CA VAL A 95 -16.52 -8.94 4.62
C VAL A 95 -15.92 -10.27 5.06
N TYR A 96 -15.34 -10.32 6.26
CA TYR A 96 -14.76 -11.55 6.81
C TYR A 96 -15.81 -12.65 6.98
N GLN A 97 -16.97 -12.34 7.57
CA GLN A 97 -18.03 -13.32 7.80
C GLN A 97 -18.59 -13.84 6.47
N THR A 98 -18.79 -12.97 5.47
CA THR A 98 -19.25 -13.39 4.15
C THR A 98 -18.25 -14.34 3.49
N LEU A 99 -16.94 -14.00 3.48
CA LEU A 99 -15.90 -14.88 2.94
C LEU A 99 -15.81 -16.21 3.69
N ALA A 100 -15.90 -16.18 5.02
CA ALA A 100 -15.79 -17.36 5.86
C ALA A 100 -17.00 -18.30 5.73
N GLY A 101 -18.16 -17.77 5.31
CA GLY A 101 -19.39 -18.51 5.10
C GLY A 101 -19.56 -19.13 3.71
N LEU A 102 -18.64 -18.88 2.76
CA LEU A 102 -18.74 -19.42 1.41
C LEU A 102 -18.54 -20.94 1.37
N ASP A 103 -19.39 -21.65 0.63
CA ASP A 103 -19.13 -23.03 0.23
C ASP A 103 -18.20 -23.05 -0.99
N LEU A 104 -16.95 -23.45 -0.78
CA LEU A 104 -15.92 -23.53 -1.82
C LEU A 104 -15.66 -24.97 -2.29
N SER A 105 -16.53 -25.92 -1.94
CA SER A 105 -16.34 -27.33 -2.29
C SER A 105 -16.32 -27.58 -3.80
N GLY A 106 -17.11 -26.79 -4.55
CA GLY A 106 -17.17 -26.83 -6.02
C GLY A 106 -16.06 -26.05 -6.74
N GLU A 107 -15.26 -25.25 -6.03
CA GLU A 107 -14.25 -24.39 -6.63
C GLU A 107 -12.94 -25.12 -6.92
N ASP A 108 -12.10 -24.54 -7.78
CA ASP A 108 -10.77 -25.07 -8.06
C ASP A 108 -9.78 -24.86 -6.88
N ALA A 109 -8.61 -25.50 -6.97
CA ALA A 109 -7.60 -25.44 -5.92
C ALA A 109 -6.98 -24.03 -5.74
N ALA A 110 -6.85 -23.25 -6.80
CA ALA A 110 -6.29 -21.90 -6.74
C ALA A 110 -7.27 -20.95 -6.04
N THR A 111 -8.56 -21.00 -6.38
CA THR A 111 -9.62 -20.21 -5.74
C THR A 111 -9.72 -20.52 -4.25
N ARG A 112 -9.74 -21.81 -3.88
CA ARG A 112 -9.73 -22.22 -2.46
C ARG A 112 -8.49 -21.71 -1.71
N HIS A 113 -7.32 -21.81 -2.34
CA HIS A 113 -6.08 -21.33 -1.73
C HIS A 113 -6.09 -19.81 -1.53
N TRP A 114 -6.56 -19.07 -2.54
CA TRP A 114 -6.67 -17.62 -2.49
C TRP A 114 -7.61 -17.16 -1.37
N VAL A 115 -8.84 -17.69 -1.30
CA VAL A 115 -9.77 -17.34 -0.21
C VAL A 115 -9.20 -17.71 1.15
N GLY A 116 -8.56 -18.88 1.28
CA GLY A 116 -7.88 -19.29 2.51
C GLY A 116 -6.77 -18.32 2.93
N ARG A 117 -6.02 -17.77 1.96
CA ARG A 117 -4.99 -16.76 2.20
C ARG A 117 -5.60 -15.45 2.69
N VAL A 118 -6.66 -14.97 2.03
CA VAL A 118 -7.38 -13.76 2.41
C VAL A 118 -7.92 -13.88 3.84
N LEU A 119 -8.62 -14.98 4.16
CA LEU A 119 -9.16 -15.22 5.50
C LEU A 119 -8.06 -15.27 6.57
N ARG A 120 -6.92 -15.91 6.28
CA ARG A 120 -5.77 -15.93 7.19
C ARG A 120 -5.27 -14.52 7.45
N ASP A 121 -5.08 -13.73 6.41
CA ASP A 121 -4.50 -12.38 6.53
C ASP A 121 -5.46 -11.44 7.29
N MET A 122 -6.78 -11.55 7.08
CA MET A 122 -7.76 -10.80 7.87
C MET A 122 -7.76 -11.19 9.36
N ARG A 123 -7.61 -12.48 9.70
CA ARG A 123 -7.47 -12.93 11.11
C ARG A 123 -6.18 -12.43 11.75
N LEU A 124 -5.08 -12.37 11.00
CA LEU A 124 -3.84 -11.77 11.48
C LEU A 124 -3.98 -10.27 11.74
N ALA A 125 -4.83 -9.59 10.97
CA ALA A 125 -5.21 -8.20 11.21
C ALA A 125 -6.20 -8.03 12.39
N GLY A 126 -6.68 -9.13 12.97
CA GLY A 126 -7.52 -9.15 14.16
C GLY A 126 -9.02 -8.98 13.89
N VAL A 127 -9.50 -9.16 12.65
CA VAL A 127 -10.92 -9.00 12.31
C VAL A 127 -11.85 -9.92 13.09
N ASP A 128 -11.34 -11.07 13.53
CA ASP A 128 -12.05 -12.11 14.29
C ASP A 128 -11.98 -11.90 15.81
N ARG A 129 -11.42 -10.77 16.28
CA ARG A 129 -11.25 -10.46 17.69
C ARG A 129 -12.29 -9.47 18.19
N ASP A 130 -12.49 -9.45 19.51
CA ASP A 130 -13.32 -8.44 20.18
C ASP A 130 -12.73 -7.02 20.05
N ASP A 131 -13.59 -6.03 20.29
CA ASP A 131 -13.26 -4.61 20.12
C ASP A 131 -12.08 -4.18 20.99
N GLU A 132 -11.97 -4.72 22.21
CA GLU A 132 -10.85 -4.45 23.13
C GLU A 132 -9.52 -4.94 22.54
N THR A 133 -9.51 -6.16 22.03
CA THR A 133 -8.35 -6.76 21.37
C THR A 133 -7.99 -6.00 20.09
N ARG A 134 -8.96 -5.60 19.26
CA ARG A 134 -8.70 -4.79 18.06
C ARG A 134 -8.13 -3.42 18.41
N ALA A 135 -8.64 -2.78 19.47
CA ALA A 135 -8.08 -1.53 19.97
C ALA A 135 -6.64 -1.71 20.45
N ARG A 136 -6.33 -2.81 21.15
CA ARG A 136 -4.96 -3.11 21.59
C ARG A 136 -4.01 -3.38 20.43
N VAL A 137 -4.44 -4.11 19.41
CA VAL A 137 -3.65 -4.37 18.19
C VAL A 137 -3.34 -3.06 17.48
N ARG A 138 -4.32 -2.17 17.31
CA ARG A 138 -4.11 -0.83 16.71
C ARG A 138 -3.08 -0.02 17.49
N ALA A 139 -3.20 0.05 18.81
CA ALA A 139 -2.24 0.76 19.65
C ALA A 139 -0.81 0.22 19.51
N LEU A 140 -0.65 -1.11 19.41
CA LEU A 140 0.66 -1.73 19.17
C LEU A 140 1.21 -1.43 17.76
N GLN A 141 0.35 -1.40 16.74
CA GLN A 141 0.74 -1.03 15.37
C GLN A 141 1.17 0.44 15.28
N ASP A 142 0.47 1.34 15.98
CA ASP A 142 0.84 2.76 16.06
C ASP A 142 2.20 2.92 16.75
N GLU A 143 2.43 2.20 17.85
CA GLU A 143 3.72 2.19 18.57
C GLU A 143 4.86 1.64 17.69
N LEU A 144 4.62 0.55 16.95
CA LEU A 144 5.59 0.00 16.00
C LEU A 144 5.94 1.00 14.90
N THR A 145 4.93 1.68 14.34
CA THR A 145 5.13 2.69 13.30
C THR A 145 5.95 3.86 13.82
N ALA A 146 5.59 4.40 14.99
CA ALA A 146 6.31 5.50 15.62
C ALA A 146 7.77 5.10 15.94
N THR A 147 7.98 3.88 16.46
CA THR A 147 9.31 3.35 16.78
C THR A 147 10.16 3.17 15.53
N GLY A 148 9.60 2.62 14.46
CA GLY A 148 10.28 2.47 13.17
C GLY A 148 10.71 3.82 12.58
N GLN A 149 9.80 4.80 12.56
CA GLN A 149 10.11 6.15 12.09
C GLN A 149 11.16 6.86 12.96
N ALA A 150 11.16 6.63 14.28
CA ALA A 150 12.18 7.18 15.16
C ALA A 150 13.55 6.55 14.88
N PHE A 151 13.58 5.23 14.66
CA PHE A 151 14.79 4.49 14.31
C PHE A 151 15.40 4.97 12.98
N GLU A 152 14.59 5.08 11.93
CA GLU A 152 15.02 5.59 10.62
C GLU A 152 15.56 7.02 10.70
N ARG A 153 14.86 7.91 11.42
CA ARG A 153 15.34 9.29 11.64
C ARG A 153 16.67 9.32 12.38
N ALA A 154 16.84 8.51 13.42
CA ALA A 154 18.08 8.46 14.19
C ALA A 154 19.29 8.05 13.33
N ILE A 155 19.09 7.15 12.35
CA ILE A 155 20.12 6.78 11.38
C ILE A 155 20.37 7.93 10.40
N ALA A 156 19.32 8.45 9.76
CA ALA A 156 19.44 9.47 8.73
C ALA A 156 20.03 10.79 9.25
N SER A 157 19.76 11.15 10.51
CA SER A 157 20.30 12.35 11.15
C SER A 157 21.65 12.12 11.84
N SER A 158 22.23 10.92 11.76
CA SER A 158 23.50 10.63 12.42
C SER A 158 24.65 11.36 11.73
N THR A 159 25.31 12.25 12.46
CA THR A 159 26.50 12.99 12.02
C THR A 159 27.79 12.50 12.69
N ARG A 160 27.80 11.24 13.17
CA ARG A 160 28.95 10.69 13.88
C ARG A 160 30.16 10.64 12.95
N THR A 161 31.25 11.24 13.39
CA THR A 161 32.56 11.19 12.73
C THR A 161 33.49 10.27 13.50
N ALA A 162 34.56 9.83 12.84
CA ALA A 162 35.66 9.12 13.46
C ALA A 162 36.98 9.77 13.02
N GLU A 163 37.86 10.00 13.98
CA GLU A 163 39.21 10.51 13.74
C GLU A 163 40.11 9.36 13.29
N LEU A 164 40.77 9.50 12.15
CA LEU A 164 41.60 8.46 11.55
C LEU A 164 43.03 8.99 11.30
N PRO A 165 44.06 8.15 11.52
CA PRO A 165 45.43 8.54 11.17
C PRO A 165 45.58 8.66 9.65
N PRO A 166 46.52 9.48 9.15
CA PRO A 166 46.74 9.65 7.70
C PRO A 166 46.96 8.33 6.96
N SER A 167 47.65 7.37 7.57
CA SER A 167 47.91 6.05 6.98
C SER A 167 46.64 5.23 6.73
N ALA A 168 45.51 5.56 7.38
CA ALA A 168 44.23 4.91 7.12
C ALA A 168 43.58 5.39 5.81
N LEU A 169 44.08 6.46 5.20
CA LEU A 169 43.61 6.99 3.92
C LEU A 169 44.46 6.50 2.74
N ASP A 170 45.47 5.67 2.99
CA ASP A 170 46.37 5.13 1.97
C ASP A 170 45.58 4.32 0.92
N GLY A 171 45.76 4.67 -0.37
CA GLY A 171 45.10 4.00 -1.50
C GLY A 171 43.73 4.55 -1.88
N LEU A 172 43.21 5.56 -1.16
CA LEU A 172 42.00 6.27 -1.56
C LEU A 172 42.29 7.30 -2.67
N PRO A 173 41.29 7.65 -3.51
CA PRO A 173 41.43 8.69 -4.53
C PRO A 173 41.84 10.06 -3.97
N GLU A 174 42.63 10.82 -4.72
CA GLU A 174 43.17 12.12 -4.29
C GLU A 174 42.06 13.15 -3.96
N ASP A 175 40.98 13.17 -4.75
CA ASP A 175 39.83 14.05 -4.53
C ASP A 175 39.07 13.69 -3.24
N TYR A 176 38.96 12.40 -2.93
CA TYR A 176 38.37 11.93 -1.68
C TYR A 176 39.22 12.34 -0.46
N VAL A 177 40.54 12.17 -0.52
CA VAL A 177 41.47 12.54 0.57
C VAL A 177 41.48 14.07 0.77
N ALA A 178 41.43 14.86 -0.31
CA ALA A 178 41.35 16.31 -0.22
C ALA A 178 40.04 16.79 0.44
N ALA A 179 38.92 16.10 0.19
CA ALA A 179 37.63 16.41 0.79
C ALA A 179 37.46 15.90 2.24
N HIS A 180 38.29 14.93 2.67
CA HIS A 180 38.26 14.32 4.00
C HIS A 180 39.68 14.26 4.61
N PRO A 181 40.27 15.40 5.02
CA PRO A 181 41.60 15.42 5.61
C PRO A 181 41.65 14.57 6.88
N ALA A 182 42.79 13.89 7.11
CA ALA A 182 43.03 13.18 8.36
C ALA A 182 43.04 14.15 9.55
N GLY A 183 42.50 13.73 10.68
CA GLY A 183 42.17 14.59 11.81
C GLY A 183 40.77 14.29 12.28
#